data_AF-A0A3C1SQ44-F1
#
_entry.id   AF-A0A3C1SQ44-F1
#
_cell.length_a   1.000
_cell.length_b   1.000
_cell.length_c   1.000
_cell.angle_alpha   90.00
_cell.angle_beta   90.00
_cell.angle_gamma   90.00
#
_symmetry.space_group_name_H-M   'P 1'
#
loop_
_entity.id
_entity.type
_entity.pdbx_description
1 polymer ?
#
loop_
_entity_poly.entity_id
_entity_poly.type
_entity_poly.pdbx_seq_one_letter_code
_entity_poly.pdbx_strand_id
1 'polypeptide(L)'
;MTSSSVCTDVLIIGCGAAGLSLALRLADVARVIALAKGPSHEGSTYYAQGGVSAVLDAADSIESHAHDTMVAGAGLCHPDAVQFTVEHGPAAIRWLSERGVPFTMEPSVEGSADYHLHREGGHSHRRIVHAADATGRAIQLTLEQRAREHPRITLHDHYSVVDLIVSRKLGLEGNRCLGAYVLNRESGRVEVIAARFVVLATGGASRVYLYSSNPDGSTGDGIAMAWRAGCRVANMEFMQFHPTCLYHPQAKSFLISEAVRGEGGVLLLPDGSRFMQNFDPRQELAPRDIVARAIDHEMKRLGAECLYLDISHKPA
;
A
#
# COMPACT_ATOMS: atom_id res chain seq x y z
N MET A 1 -28.81 28.11 6.60
CA MET A 1 -28.34 26.95 7.39
C MET A 1 -26.85 27.12 7.61
N THR A 2 -26.44 27.54 8.81
CA THR A 2 -25.03 27.74 9.15
C THR A 2 -24.33 26.38 9.21
N SER A 3 -23.51 26.04 8.21
CA SER A 3 -22.58 24.93 8.36
C SER A 3 -21.56 25.35 9.41
N SER A 4 -21.49 24.65 10.54
CA SER A 4 -20.41 24.82 11.51
C SER A 4 -19.10 24.48 10.82
N SER A 5 -18.24 25.48 10.60
CA SER A 5 -16.90 25.25 10.06
C SER A 5 -16.04 24.58 11.12
N VAL A 6 -15.52 23.39 10.83
CA VAL A 6 -14.55 22.70 11.69
C VAL A 6 -13.15 23.15 11.28
N CYS A 7 -12.28 23.44 12.25
CA CYS A 7 -10.92 23.90 12.00
C CYS A 7 -9.88 22.97 12.63
N THR A 8 -8.81 22.68 11.90
CA THR A 8 -7.67 21.88 12.36
C THR A 8 -6.34 22.46 11.88
N ASP A 9 -5.22 22.08 12.48
CA ASP A 9 -3.91 22.44 11.97
C ASP A 9 -3.58 21.60 10.72
N VAL A 10 -3.82 20.28 10.80
CA VAL A 10 -3.58 19.34 9.70
C VAL A 10 -4.83 18.51 9.43
N LEU A 11 -5.25 18.47 8.16
CA LEU A 11 -6.29 17.59 7.65
C LEU A 11 -5.64 16.49 6.80
N ILE A 12 -5.80 15.24 7.21
CA ILE A 12 -5.30 14.06 6.49
C ILE A 12 -6.49 13.35 5.85
N ILE A 13 -6.45 13.16 4.53
CA ILE A 13 -7.51 12.50 3.77
C ILE A 13 -7.05 11.09 3.42
N GLY A 14 -7.50 10.13 4.22
CA GLY A 14 -7.14 8.71 4.14
C GLY A 14 -6.49 8.20 5.43
N CYS A 15 -7.03 7.11 5.97
CA CYS A 15 -6.60 6.49 7.24
C CYS A 15 -5.88 5.14 7.05
N GLY A 16 -5.15 4.97 5.94
CA GLY A 16 -4.22 3.85 5.78
C GLY A 16 -2.90 4.07 6.51
N ALA A 17 -1.91 3.20 6.30
CA ALA A 17 -0.59 3.29 6.93
C ALA A 17 0.05 4.68 6.76
N ALA A 18 -0.03 5.27 5.56
CA ALA A 18 0.53 6.61 5.30
C ALA A 18 -0.14 7.70 6.15
N GLY A 19 -1.47 7.74 6.19
CA GLY A 19 -2.20 8.77 6.92
C GLY A 19 -2.11 8.64 8.43
N LEU A 20 -2.26 7.42 8.96
CA LEU A 20 -2.21 7.18 10.41
C LEU A 20 -0.80 7.32 10.97
N SER A 21 0.23 6.86 10.25
CA SER A 21 1.62 7.06 10.70
C SER A 21 2.00 8.54 10.71
N LEU A 22 1.55 9.31 9.71
CA LEU A 22 1.75 10.75 9.69
C LEU A 22 0.99 11.45 10.82
N ALA A 23 -0.28 11.06 11.05
CA ALA A 23 -1.08 11.61 12.13
C ALA A 23 -0.37 11.47 13.48
N LEU A 24 0.11 10.25 13.80
CA LEU A 24 0.83 9.96 15.04
C LEU A 24 2.14 10.74 15.18
N ARG A 25 2.88 10.96 14.10
CA ARG A 25 4.13 11.74 14.13
C ARG A 25 3.90 13.25 14.30
N LEU A 26 2.76 13.76 13.83
CA LEU A 26 2.44 15.19 13.90
C LEU A 26 1.64 15.56 15.15
N ALA A 27 0.92 14.60 15.73
CA ALA A 27 0.00 14.89 16.81
C ALA A 27 0.70 15.38 18.09
N ASP A 28 2.01 15.19 18.21
CA ASP A 28 2.81 15.77 19.31
C ASP A 28 2.94 17.30 19.24
N VAL A 29 2.71 17.90 18.07
CA VAL A 29 2.91 19.34 17.83
C VAL A 29 1.75 20.03 17.10
N ALA A 30 0.74 19.28 16.65
CA ALA A 30 -0.39 19.82 15.88
C ALA A 30 -1.70 19.10 16.22
N ARG A 31 -2.84 19.77 16.03
CA ARG A 31 -4.15 19.10 15.99
C ARG A 31 -4.36 18.48 14.62
N VAL A 32 -4.78 17.23 14.60
CA VAL A 32 -4.94 16.44 13.37
C VAL A 32 -6.38 15.94 13.27
N ILE A 33 -7.01 16.19 12.13
CA ILE A 33 -8.23 15.48 11.73
C ILE A 33 -7.83 14.53 10.61
N ALA A 34 -8.15 13.24 10.74
CA ALA A 34 -7.98 12.27 9.67
C ALA A 34 -9.33 11.67 9.25
N LEU A 35 -9.56 11.60 7.94
CA LEU A 35 -10.83 11.19 7.35
C LEU A 35 -10.69 9.85 6.63
N ALA A 36 -11.64 8.95 6.85
CA ALA A 36 -11.81 7.74 6.07
C ALA A 36 -13.14 7.78 5.28
N LYS A 37 -13.09 7.40 4.00
CA LYS A 37 -14.28 7.37 3.10
C LYS A 37 -15.34 6.36 3.55
N GLY A 38 -14.90 5.28 4.18
CA GLY A 38 -15.69 4.26 4.85
C GLY A 38 -15.17 4.06 6.27
N PRO A 39 -15.29 2.85 6.84
CA PRO A 39 -14.56 2.45 8.04
C PRO A 39 -13.05 2.70 7.86
N SER A 40 -12.40 3.19 8.92
CA SER A 40 -10.96 3.39 9.04
C SER A 40 -10.10 2.21 8.57
N HIS A 41 -10.57 0.98 8.77
CA HIS A 41 -9.88 -0.26 8.42
C HIS A 41 -10.28 -0.84 7.04
N GLU A 42 -10.99 -0.08 6.20
CA GLU A 42 -11.44 -0.51 4.86
C GLU A 42 -10.59 0.13 3.74
N GLY A 43 -9.28 -0.09 3.77
CA GLY A 43 -8.32 0.37 2.75
C GLY A 43 -7.25 -0.67 2.43
N SER A 44 -6.49 -0.49 1.34
CA SER A 44 -5.52 -1.49 0.86
C SER A 44 -4.46 -1.88 1.90
N THR A 45 -4.14 -0.98 2.84
CA THR A 45 -3.22 -1.29 3.96
C THR A 45 -3.71 -2.50 4.75
N TYR A 46 -5.00 -2.59 5.09
CA TYR A 46 -5.54 -3.70 5.89
C TYR A 46 -5.35 -5.07 5.22
N TYR A 47 -5.44 -5.10 3.89
CA TYR A 47 -5.39 -6.32 3.10
C TYR A 47 -3.99 -6.73 2.63
N ALA A 48 -2.94 -5.97 3.00
CA ALA A 48 -1.57 -6.34 2.65
C ALA A 48 -1.14 -7.61 3.39
N GLN A 49 -0.54 -8.55 2.66
CA GLN A 49 -0.15 -9.87 3.18
C GLN A 49 1.36 -9.96 3.37
N GLY A 50 2.09 -9.91 2.24
CA GLY A 50 3.53 -10.14 2.10
C GLY A 50 4.37 -9.54 3.21
N GLY A 51 4.43 -8.23 3.32
CA GLY A 51 5.15 -7.57 4.40
C GLY A 51 5.70 -6.22 4.00
N VAL A 52 6.73 -5.76 4.69
CA VAL A 52 7.42 -4.49 4.40
C VAL A 52 8.91 -4.76 4.22
N SER A 53 9.48 -4.35 3.09
CA SER A 53 10.90 -4.54 2.79
C SER A 53 11.77 -3.55 3.57
N ALA A 54 12.74 -4.04 4.31
CA ALA A 54 13.75 -3.24 4.99
C ALA A 54 15.05 -4.04 5.20
N VAL A 55 16.19 -3.37 5.13
CA VAL A 55 17.50 -4.00 5.34
C VAL A 55 17.73 -4.14 6.85
N LEU A 56 17.41 -5.30 7.39
CA LEU A 56 17.48 -5.61 8.83
C LEU A 56 18.54 -6.67 9.16
N ASP A 57 18.96 -7.44 8.15
CA ASP A 57 19.93 -8.53 8.27
C ASP A 57 21.35 -8.03 7.95
N ALA A 58 22.35 -8.54 8.67
CA ALA A 58 23.76 -8.15 8.48
C ALA A 58 24.36 -8.65 7.15
N ALA A 59 23.78 -9.68 6.54
CA ALA A 59 24.16 -10.20 5.23
C ALA A 59 23.47 -9.47 4.07
N ASP A 60 22.59 -8.49 4.35
CA ASP A 60 21.94 -7.63 3.38
C ASP A 60 22.50 -6.19 3.43
N SER A 61 22.27 -5.40 2.39
CA SER A 61 22.74 -4.02 2.31
C SER A 61 21.75 -3.06 1.65
N ILE A 62 21.88 -1.78 1.99
CA ILE A 62 21.11 -0.68 1.41
C ILE A 62 21.36 -0.63 -0.10
N GLU A 63 22.62 -0.81 -0.51
CA GLU A 63 23.03 -0.82 -1.92
C GLU A 63 22.36 -1.94 -2.70
N SER A 64 22.27 -3.15 -2.10
CA SER A 64 21.59 -4.28 -2.70
C SER A 64 20.09 -4.02 -2.87
N HIS A 65 19.41 -3.50 -1.84
CA HIS A 65 17.98 -3.19 -1.93
C HIS A 65 17.70 -2.09 -2.97
N ALA A 66 18.53 -1.05 -2.99
CA ALA A 66 18.42 0.03 -3.97
C ALA A 66 18.63 -0.53 -5.39
N HIS A 67 19.62 -1.40 -5.59
CA HIS A 67 19.86 -2.06 -6.88
C HIS A 67 18.66 -2.91 -7.33
N ASP A 68 18.14 -3.79 -6.46
CA ASP A 68 16.94 -4.59 -6.72
C ASP A 68 15.77 -3.70 -7.18
N THR A 69 15.57 -2.57 -6.48
CA THR A 69 14.49 -1.61 -6.78
C THR A 69 14.70 -0.93 -8.13
N MET A 70 15.92 -0.51 -8.44
CA MET A 70 16.25 0.12 -9.73
C MET A 70 16.07 -0.84 -10.91
N VAL A 71 16.44 -2.12 -10.74
CA VAL A 71 16.24 -3.18 -11.74
C VAL A 71 14.76 -3.46 -11.95
N ALA A 72 14.00 -3.66 -10.86
CA ALA A 72 12.56 -3.91 -10.92
C ALA A 72 11.76 -2.70 -11.46
N GLY A 73 12.27 -1.49 -11.26
CA GLY A 73 11.72 -0.25 -11.80
C GLY A 73 12.01 0.00 -13.28
N ALA A 74 12.65 -0.94 -13.98
CA ALA A 74 12.89 -0.91 -15.42
C ALA A 74 13.56 0.39 -15.93
N GLY A 75 14.44 0.98 -15.14
CA GLY A 75 15.17 2.21 -15.49
C GLY A 75 14.36 3.51 -15.40
N LEU A 76 13.14 3.46 -14.86
CA LEU A 76 12.25 4.63 -14.71
C LEU A 76 12.23 5.20 -13.29
N CYS A 77 12.94 4.58 -12.36
CA CYS A 77 13.07 5.06 -10.99
C CYS A 77 13.85 6.37 -10.90
N HIS A 78 13.46 7.21 -9.95
CA HIS A 78 14.29 8.32 -9.47
C HIS A 78 15.28 7.79 -8.41
N PRO A 79 16.60 7.79 -8.68
CA PRO A 79 17.58 7.16 -7.79
C PRO A 79 17.63 7.78 -6.39
N ASP A 80 17.46 9.09 -6.28
CA ASP A 80 17.40 9.83 -5.02
C ASP A 80 16.21 9.41 -4.14
N ALA A 81 15.03 9.22 -4.75
CA ALA A 81 13.85 8.74 -4.04
C ALA A 81 14.00 7.27 -3.60
N VAL A 82 14.60 6.42 -4.44
CA VAL A 82 14.89 5.02 -4.08
C VAL A 82 15.86 4.95 -2.91
N GLN A 83 16.99 5.66 -3.01
CA GLN A 83 18.01 5.69 -1.97
C GLN A 83 17.42 6.16 -0.63
N PHE A 84 16.72 7.30 -0.65
CA PHE A 84 16.07 7.85 0.54
C PHE A 84 15.11 6.84 1.18
N THR A 85 14.27 6.17 0.37
CA THR A 85 13.27 5.24 0.89
C THR A 85 13.93 4.02 1.53
N VAL A 86 14.93 3.44 0.87
CA VAL A 86 15.63 2.23 1.35
C VAL A 86 16.41 2.52 2.64
N GLU A 87 17.17 3.62 2.69
CA GLU A 87 17.95 4.03 3.86
C GLU A 87 17.09 4.20 5.12
N HIS A 88 15.87 4.70 4.94
CA HIS A 88 14.95 4.98 6.06
C HIS A 88 14.04 3.80 6.42
N GLY A 89 14.05 2.72 5.63
CA GLY A 89 13.27 1.50 5.87
C GLY A 89 13.48 0.89 7.26
N PRO A 90 14.72 0.65 7.72
CA PRO A 90 14.97 0.07 9.04
C PRO A 90 14.43 0.93 10.20
N ALA A 91 14.56 2.25 10.10
CA ALA A 91 14.02 3.17 11.09
C ALA A 91 12.48 3.18 11.10
N ALA A 92 11.84 3.03 9.93
CA ALA A 92 10.39 2.89 9.82
C ALA A 92 9.89 1.59 10.47
N ILE A 93 10.58 0.46 10.28
CA ILE A 93 10.24 -0.82 10.93
C ILE A 93 10.38 -0.71 12.45
N ARG A 94 11.50 -0.16 12.95
CA ARG A 94 11.69 0.06 14.39
C ARG A 94 10.56 0.90 14.97
N TRP A 95 10.21 2.00 14.31
CA TRP A 95 9.11 2.86 14.75
C TRP A 95 7.77 2.11 14.79
N LEU A 96 7.45 1.26 13.80
CA LEU A 96 6.25 0.43 13.83
C LEU A 96 6.28 -0.57 15.00
N SER A 97 7.42 -1.22 15.22
CA SER A 97 7.64 -2.14 16.34
C SER A 97 7.44 -1.43 17.69
N GLU A 98 7.98 -0.22 17.85
CA GLU A 98 7.82 0.63 19.05
C GLU A 98 6.38 1.12 19.27
N ARG A 99 5.50 1.06 18.26
CA ARG A 99 4.05 1.30 18.41
C ARG A 99 3.28 0.04 18.77
N GLY A 100 3.94 -1.12 18.75
CA GLY A 100 3.38 -2.41 19.12
C GLY A 100 2.87 -3.21 17.93
N VAL A 101 3.41 -3.00 16.72
CA VAL A 101 3.13 -3.91 15.60
C VAL A 101 3.80 -5.26 15.89
N PRO A 102 3.06 -6.37 15.96
CA PRO A 102 3.58 -7.68 16.34
C PRO A 102 4.22 -8.39 15.14
N PHE A 103 5.39 -7.92 14.70
CA PHE A 103 6.15 -8.63 13.67
C PHE A 103 6.59 -10.02 14.15
N THR A 104 6.65 -10.97 13.22
CA THR A 104 7.10 -12.34 13.49
C THR A 104 8.59 -12.34 13.81
N MET A 105 8.95 -12.98 14.93
CA MET A 105 10.32 -13.09 15.40
C MET A 105 10.84 -14.51 15.20
N GLU A 106 12.14 -14.65 14.98
CA GLU A 106 12.86 -15.93 14.98
C GLU A 106 13.83 -16.03 16.16
N PRO A 107 14.10 -17.25 16.66
CA PRO A 107 15.09 -17.45 17.71
C PRO A 107 16.50 -17.17 17.16
N SER A 108 17.25 -16.23 17.74
CA SER A 108 18.66 -16.06 17.37
C SER A 108 19.59 -17.01 18.14
N VAL A 109 20.79 -17.19 17.58
CA VAL A 109 21.88 -17.99 18.16
C VAL A 109 22.57 -17.27 19.33
N GLU A 110 22.34 -15.96 19.52
CA GLU A 110 22.99 -15.11 20.53
C GLU A 110 22.06 -14.60 21.64
N GLY A 111 20.80 -15.06 21.68
CA GLY A 111 19.84 -14.74 22.75
C GLY A 111 19.06 -13.43 22.57
N SER A 112 19.27 -12.69 21.48
CA SER A 112 18.29 -11.71 20.98
C SER A 112 17.19 -12.42 20.17
N ALA A 113 15.99 -11.86 20.08
CA ALA A 113 15.02 -12.30 19.07
C ALA A 113 15.21 -11.42 17.84
N ASP A 114 15.46 -12.03 16.68
CA ASP A 114 15.60 -11.31 15.40
C ASP A 114 14.28 -11.38 14.63
N TYR A 115 14.07 -10.51 13.64
CA TYR A 115 12.86 -10.57 12.81
C TYR A 115 12.94 -11.77 11.86
N HIS A 116 11.87 -12.54 11.74
CA HIS A 116 11.78 -13.53 10.68
C HIS A 116 11.57 -12.83 9.34
N LEU A 117 12.45 -13.10 8.37
CA LEU A 117 12.46 -12.44 7.06
C LEU A 117 12.17 -13.42 5.93
N HIS A 118 11.31 -13.02 5.00
CA HIS A 118 11.13 -13.74 3.73
C HIS A 118 11.51 -12.89 2.52
N ARG A 119 11.30 -13.46 1.34
CA ARG A 119 11.70 -12.88 0.05
C ARG A 119 10.58 -13.00 -0.96
N GLU A 120 10.34 -11.93 -1.71
CA GLU A 120 9.44 -11.88 -2.87
C GLU A 120 10.25 -11.66 -4.16
N GLY A 121 9.60 -11.72 -5.32
CA GLY A 121 10.23 -11.54 -6.61
C GLY A 121 10.87 -10.16 -6.77
N GLY A 122 11.96 -10.13 -7.53
CA GLY A 122 12.80 -8.94 -7.69
C GLY A 122 13.80 -8.69 -6.54
N HIS A 123 13.65 -9.33 -5.38
CA HIS A 123 14.64 -9.22 -4.30
C HIS A 123 15.75 -10.28 -4.41
N SER A 124 16.98 -9.87 -4.11
CA SER A 124 18.16 -10.74 -4.02
C SER A 124 18.31 -11.39 -2.62
N HIS A 125 17.99 -10.65 -1.56
CA HIS A 125 18.07 -11.10 -0.16
C HIS A 125 16.69 -11.27 0.51
N ARG A 126 16.64 -12.03 1.61
CA ARG A 126 15.48 -12.08 2.52
C ARG A 126 15.47 -10.79 3.33
N ARG A 127 14.47 -9.93 3.10
CA ARG A 127 14.41 -8.58 3.68
C ARG A 127 13.01 -8.09 4.00
N ILE A 128 12.02 -8.97 3.91
CA ILE A 128 10.61 -8.61 4.08
C ILE A 128 10.19 -9.03 5.48
N VAL A 129 10.00 -8.04 6.35
CA VAL A 129 9.42 -8.26 7.68
C VAL A 129 7.91 -8.39 7.55
N HIS A 130 7.33 -9.30 8.33
CA HIS A 130 5.92 -9.65 8.22
C HIS A 130 5.31 -9.97 9.59
N ALA A 131 3.98 -10.02 9.64
CA ALA A 131 3.24 -10.55 10.79
C ALA A 131 2.36 -11.71 10.29
N ALA A 132 2.92 -12.92 10.36
CA ALA A 132 2.37 -14.11 9.71
C ALA A 132 2.00 -13.81 8.23
N ASP A 133 0.78 -14.07 7.80
CA ASP A 133 0.28 -13.82 6.45
C ASP A 133 -0.61 -12.56 6.34
N ALA A 134 -0.69 -11.75 7.41
CA ALA A 134 -1.62 -10.63 7.53
C ALA A 134 -0.94 -9.35 8.03
N THR A 135 0.26 -9.04 7.51
CA THR A 135 1.07 -7.89 7.95
C THR A 135 0.31 -6.56 7.91
N GLY A 136 -0.47 -6.35 6.86
CA GLY A 136 -1.28 -5.16 6.67
C GLY A 136 -2.33 -4.96 7.75
N ARG A 137 -3.01 -6.03 8.15
CA ARG A 137 -4.00 -6.03 9.22
C ARG A 137 -3.34 -5.67 10.56
N ALA A 138 -2.20 -6.26 10.86
CA ALA A 138 -1.44 -5.97 12.08
C ALA A 138 -1.04 -4.48 12.14
N ILE A 139 -0.46 -3.95 11.06
CA ILE A 139 -0.08 -2.53 10.96
C ILE A 139 -1.30 -1.61 11.09
N GLN A 140 -2.37 -1.88 10.33
CA GLN A 140 -3.56 -1.02 10.30
C GLN A 140 -4.21 -0.92 11.69
N LEU A 141 -4.46 -2.06 12.34
CA LEU A 141 -5.15 -2.10 13.63
C LEU A 141 -4.32 -1.44 14.73
N THR A 142 -3.00 -1.69 14.77
CA THR A 142 -2.11 -1.04 15.74
C THR A 142 -2.10 0.48 15.55
N LEU A 143 -1.89 0.97 14.32
CA LEU A 143 -1.83 2.41 14.05
C LEU A 143 -3.16 3.11 14.33
N GLU A 144 -4.28 2.47 13.96
CA GLU A 144 -5.61 2.99 14.24
C GLU A 144 -5.86 3.10 15.74
N GLN A 145 -5.56 2.04 16.51
CA GLN A 145 -5.71 2.04 17.95
C GLN A 145 -4.90 3.18 18.57
N ARG A 146 -3.62 3.32 18.21
CA ARG A 146 -2.76 4.42 18.71
C ARG A 146 -3.31 5.79 18.33
N ALA A 147 -3.87 5.92 17.14
CA ALA A 147 -4.44 7.18 16.69
C ALA A 147 -5.71 7.54 17.48
N ARG A 148 -6.57 6.57 17.80
CA ARG A 148 -7.77 6.77 18.63
C ARG A 148 -7.42 7.09 20.09
N GLU A 149 -6.32 6.55 20.61
CA GLU A 149 -5.82 6.82 21.96
C GLU A 149 -5.21 8.23 22.11
N HIS A 150 -4.84 8.89 21.00
CA HIS A 150 -4.11 10.15 21.04
C HIS A 150 -5.04 11.37 21.14
N PRO A 151 -4.93 12.23 22.18
CA PRO A 151 -5.90 13.30 22.46
C PRO A 151 -5.97 14.44 21.43
N ARG A 152 -4.95 14.56 20.57
CA ARG A 152 -4.89 15.58 19.49
C ARG A 152 -5.21 15.02 18.10
N ILE A 153 -5.60 13.76 18.00
CA ILE A 153 -6.05 13.15 16.75
C ILE A 153 -7.56 12.94 16.83
N THR A 154 -8.28 13.40 15.82
CA THR A 154 -9.70 13.08 15.63
C THR A 154 -9.85 12.29 14.35
N LEU A 155 -10.31 11.05 14.48
CA LEU A 155 -10.62 10.18 13.34
C LEU A 155 -12.11 10.27 13.03
N HIS A 156 -12.44 10.50 11.76
CA HIS A 156 -13.82 10.43 11.28
C HIS A 156 -13.95 9.36 10.19
N ASP A 157 -14.78 8.37 10.48
CA ASP A 157 -15.15 7.31 9.54
C ASP A 157 -16.39 7.74 8.75
N HIS A 158 -16.53 7.22 7.53
CA HIS A 158 -17.64 7.54 6.62
C HIS A 158 -17.71 9.02 6.18
N TYR A 159 -16.56 9.69 6.01
CA TYR A 159 -16.44 11.05 5.47
C TYR A 159 -15.78 11.01 4.09
N SER A 160 -16.56 11.34 3.05
CA SER A 160 -16.07 11.40 1.67
C SER A 160 -15.68 12.83 1.30
N VAL A 161 -14.42 13.06 0.96
CA VAL A 161 -13.99 14.38 0.50
C VAL A 161 -14.42 14.59 -0.94
N VAL A 162 -15.14 15.68 -1.20
CA VAL A 162 -15.70 16.01 -2.52
C VAL A 162 -14.67 16.75 -3.37
N ASP A 163 -14.13 17.85 -2.82
CA ASP A 163 -13.06 18.62 -3.48
C ASP A 163 -12.26 19.45 -2.47
N LEU A 164 -11.04 19.80 -2.88
CA LEU A 164 -10.18 20.69 -2.11
C LEU A 164 -10.61 22.15 -2.27
N ILE A 165 -10.57 22.89 -1.16
CA ILE A 165 -10.76 24.34 -1.16
C ILE A 165 -9.40 24.97 -1.47
N VAL A 166 -9.30 25.69 -2.59
CA VAL A 166 -8.05 26.37 -2.99
C VAL A 166 -8.29 27.86 -3.21
N SER A 167 -7.36 28.70 -2.75
CA SER A 167 -7.45 30.16 -2.77
C SER A 167 -7.79 30.71 -4.15
N ARG A 168 -7.17 30.16 -5.21
CA ARG A 168 -7.41 30.56 -6.60
C ARG A 168 -8.87 30.37 -7.03
N LYS A 169 -9.52 29.28 -6.62
CA LYS A 169 -10.95 29.01 -6.94
C LYS A 169 -11.89 29.96 -6.20
N LEU A 170 -11.42 30.61 -5.13
CA LEU A 170 -12.16 31.61 -4.35
C LEU A 170 -11.88 33.05 -4.80
N GLY A 171 -11.08 33.26 -5.86
CA GLY A 171 -10.66 34.60 -6.31
C GLY A 171 -9.64 35.27 -5.38
N LEU A 172 -9.00 34.51 -4.48
CA LEU A 172 -7.93 34.99 -3.61
C LEU A 172 -6.56 34.84 -4.29
N GLU A 173 -5.59 35.64 -3.86
CA GLU A 173 -4.23 35.62 -4.39
C GLU A 173 -3.52 34.27 -4.10
N GLY A 174 -2.69 33.83 -5.05
CA GLY A 174 -1.95 32.57 -4.97
C GLY A 174 -2.80 31.30 -5.20
N ASN A 175 -2.16 30.13 -5.14
CA ASN A 175 -2.84 28.82 -5.28
C ASN A 175 -2.53 27.91 -4.08
N ARG A 176 -3.09 28.25 -2.91
CA ARG A 176 -2.90 27.51 -1.66
C ARG A 176 -4.16 26.71 -1.32
N CYS A 177 -3.99 25.48 -0.85
CA CYS A 177 -5.08 24.68 -0.27
C CYS A 177 -5.43 25.18 1.15
N LEU A 178 -6.71 25.36 1.42
CA LEU A 178 -7.25 25.97 2.64
C LEU A 178 -8.10 24.99 3.47
N GLY A 179 -8.27 23.75 2.99
CA GLY A 179 -9.19 22.77 3.57
C GLY A 179 -9.91 21.97 2.49
N ALA A 180 -11.05 21.39 2.84
CA ALA A 180 -11.86 20.60 1.92
C ALA A 180 -13.36 20.68 2.19
N TYR A 181 -14.15 20.44 1.14
CA TYR A 181 -15.57 20.13 1.24
C TYR A 181 -15.73 18.63 1.47
N VAL A 182 -16.44 18.25 2.53
CA VAL A 182 -16.52 16.87 2.98
C VAL A 182 -17.97 16.44 3.13
N LEU A 183 -18.38 15.40 2.43
CA LEU A 183 -19.67 14.77 2.62
C LEU A 183 -19.60 13.81 3.83
N ASN A 184 -20.29 14.18 4.90
CA ASN A 184 -20.60 13.28 6.00
C ASN A 184 -21.68 12.31 5.51
N ARG A 185 -21.33 11.03 5.34
CA ARG A 185 -22.24 10.03 4.75
C ARG A 185 -23.35 9.59 5.69
N GLU A 186 -23.19 9.78 7.00
CA GLU A 186 -24.22 9.46 7.98
C GLU A 186 -25.32 10.53 7.98
N SER A 187 -24.93 11.81 7.97
CA SER A 187 -25.90 12.93 7.96
C SER A 187 -26.38 13.32 6.55
N GLY A 188 -25.66 12.89 5.50
CA GLY A 188 -25.91 13.30 4.12
C GLY A 188 -25.57 14.75 3.81
N ARG A 189 -24.83 15.43 4.70
CA ARG A 189 -24.52 16.87 4.58
C ARG A 189 -23.09 17.09 4.14
N VAL A 190 -22.90 18.12 3.31
CA VAL A 190 -21.57 18.64 2.99
C VAL A 190 -21.16 19.63 4.08
N GLU A 191 -20.01 19.37 4.68
CA GLU A 191 -19.37 20.15 5.72
C GLU A 191 -18.09 20.79 5.19
N VAL A 192 -17.65 21.86 5.86
CA VAL A 192 -16.39 22.54 5.54
C VAL A 192 -15.41 22.26 6.66
N ILE A 193 -14.26 21.68 6.31
CA ILE A 193 -13.13 21.53 7.22
C ILE A 193 -12.01 22.44 6.73
N ALA A 194 -11.75 23.52 7.47
CA ALA A 194 -10.64 24.42 7.24
C ALA A 194 -9.36 23.86 7.88
N ALA A 195 -8.25 23.91 7.15
CA ALA A 195 -6.97 23.40 7.63
C ALA A 195 -5.80 24.24 7.13
N ARG A 196 -4.73 24.32 7.95
CA ARG A 196 -3.49 25.02 7.53
C ARG A 196 -2.70 24.18 6.53
N PHE A 197 -2.72 22.87 6.71
CA PHE A 197 -2.10 21.86 5.85
C PHE A 197 -3.11 20.76 5.53
N VAL A 198 -3.15 20.33 4.27
CA VAL A 198 -3.98 19.21 3.81
C VAL A 198 -3.08 18.16 3.18
N VAL A 199 -3.26 16.91 3.57
CA VAL A 199 -2.48 15.76 3.09
C VAL A 199 -3.40 14.76 2.42
N LEU A 200 -3.08 14.37 1.19
CA LEU A 200 -3.77 13.30 0.47
C LEU A 200 -3.04 11.97 0.72
N ALA A 201 -3.71 11.07 1.43
CA ALA A 201 -3.26 9.71 1.73
C ALA A 201 -4.32 8.68 1.30
N THR A 202 -4.96 8.92 0.15
CA THR A 202 -6.23 8.30 -0.27
C THR A 202 -6.12 6.89 -0.85
N GLY A 203 -4.91 6.33 -0.94
CA GLY A 203 -4.66 5.10 -1.69
C GLY A 203 -4.67 5.30 -3.21
N GLY A 204 -4.77 4.18 -3.94
CA GLY A 204 -4.62 4.15 -5.40
C GLY A 204 -5.93 4.23 -6.20
N ALA A 205 -5.84 3.91 -7.49
CA ALA A 205 -6.93 4.00 -8.47
C ALA A 205 -7.20 2.70 -9.22
N SER A 206 -6.88 1.53 -8.65
CA SER A 206 -6.98 0.26 -9.38
C SER A 206 -8.42 -0.21 -9.67
N ARG A 207 -9.45 0.39 -9.03
CA ARG A 207 -10.86 0.10 -9.34
C ARG A 207 -11.36 0.72 -10.66
N VAL A 208 -10.49 1.36 -11.44
CA VAL A 208 -10.77 1.68 -12.85
C VAL A 208 -10.75 0.42 -13.74
N TYR A 209 -10.14 -0.68 -13.27
CA TYR A 209 -10.14 -1.97 -13.95
C TYR A 209 -11.20 -2.91 -13.40
N LEU A 210 -11.77 -3.73 -14.29
CA LEU A 210 -12.80 -4.72 -13.96
C LEU A 210 -12.31 -5.69 -12.86
N TYR A 211 -11.11 -6.25 -13.06
CA TYR A 211 -10.45 -7.15 -12.11
C TYR A 211 -9.40 -6.40 -11.30
N SER A 212 -9.51 -6.48 -9.97
CA SER A 212 -8.57 -5.87 -9.04
C SER A 212 -8.57 -6.62 -7.71
N SER A 213 -7.40 -6.72 -7.08
CA SER A 213 -7.23 -7.23 -5.71
C SER A 213 -7.52 -6.17 -4.64
N ASN A 214 -7.77 -4.93 -5.03
CA ASN A 214 -7.99 -3.84 -4.09
C ASN A 214 -9.44 -3.78 -3.60
N PRO A 215 -9.67 -3.22 -2.40
CA PRO A 215 -11.01 -2.94 -1.92
C PRO A 215 -11.74 -1.94 -2.84
N ASP A 216 -13.06 -1.93 -2.74
CA ASP A 216 -13.95 -1.09 -3.56
C ASP A 216 -13.72 0.43 -3.33
N GLY A 217 -13.02 0.80 -2.24
CA GLY A 217 -12.62 2.18 -1.97
C GLY A 217 -11.49 2.74 -2.85
N SER A 218 -10.69 1.91 -3.53
CA SER A 218 -9.48 2.32 -4.29
C SER A 218 -9.81 2.96 -5.66
N THR A 219 -10.47 4.11 -5.59
CA THR A 219 -11.17 4.79 -6.70
C THR A 219 -10.43 6.03 -7.24
N GLY A 220 -9.23 6.33 -6.72
CA GLY A 220 -8.42 7.44 -7.23
C GLY A 220 -8.90 8.84 -6.83
N ASP A 221 -9.76 8.96 -5.82
CA ASP A 221 -10.37 10.24 -5.42
C ASP A 221 -9.33 11.33 -5.14
N GLY A 222 -8.25 11.01 -4.41
CA GLY A 222 -7.19 11.98 -4.11
C GLY A 222 -6.42 12.43 -5.34
N ILE A 223 -6.17 11.53 -6.30
CA ILE A 223 -5.52 11.87 -7.57
C ILE A 223 -6.41 12.86 -8.34
N ALA A 224 -7.71 12.59 -8.41
CA ALA A 224 -8.67 13.44 -9.09
C ALA A 224 -8.82 14.81 -8.40
N MET A 225 -8.84 14.85 -7.06
CA MET A 225 -8.86 16.09 -6.27
C MET A 225 -7.59 16.93 -6.48
N ALA A 226 -6.41 16.30 -6.44
CA ALA A 226 -5.14 16.98 -6.68
C ALA A 226 -5.10 17.58 -8.10
N TRP A 227 -5.51 16.82 -9.10
CA TRP A 227 -5.61 17.30 -10.49
C TRP A 227 -6.53 18.52 -10.61
N ARG A 228 -7.74 18.46 -10.04
CA ARG A 228 -8.69 19.59 -10.03
C ARG A 228 -8.18 20.80 -9.24
N ALA A 229 -7.25 20.62 -8.31
CA ALA A 229 -6.58 21.69 -7.57
C ALA A 229 -5.39 22.30 -8.34
N GLY A 230 -4.99 21.71 -9.47
CA GLY A 230 -3.90 22.17 -10.33
C GLY A 230 -2.56 21.48 -10.09
N CYS A 231 -2.52 20.37 -9.35
CA CYS A 231 -1.33 19.54 -9.24
C CYS A 231 -1.06 18.80 -10.57
N ARG A 232 0.21 18.66 -10.94
CA ARG A 232 0.61 17.71 -11.98
C ARG A 232 0.47 16.28 -11.47
N VAL A 233 0.07 15.38 -12.35
CA VAL A 233 0.05 13.93 -12.14
C VAL A 233 0.96 13.28 -13.19
N ALA A 234 1.56 12.14 -12.86
CA ALA A 234 2.50 11.45 -13.74
C ALA A 234 2.37 9.93 -13.57
N ASN A 235 2.90 9.18 -14.53
CA ASN A 235 3.04 7.72 -14.46
C ASN A 235 1.72 6.96 -14.26
N MET A 236 0.59 7.55 -14.67
CA MET A 236 -0.75 6.95 -14.52
C MET A 236 -0.97 5.75 -15.45
N GLU A 237 -0.10 5.58 -16.46
CA GLU A 237 -0.03 4.42 -17.34
C GLU A 237 0.61 3.19 -16.69
N PHE A 238 1.37 3.37 -15.60
CA PHE A 238 2.08 2.29 -14.91
C PHE A 238 1.19 1.63 -13.85
N MET A 239 0.18 0.90 -14.30
CA MET A 239 -0.74 0.14 -13.45
C MET A 239 -0.25 -1.31 -13.30
N GLN A 240 0.15 -1.68 -12.08
CA GLN A 240 0.65 -3.02 -11.79
C GLN A 240 -0.52 -4.03 -11.66
N PHE A 241 -0.46 -5.10 -12.45
CA PHE A 241 -1.31 -6.27 -12.29
C PHE A 241 -0.56 -7.30 -11.45
N HIS A 242 -1.15 -7.70 -10.32
CA HIS A 242 -0.56 -8.76 -9.53
C HIS A 242 -0.73 -10.10 -10.26
N PRO A 243 0.35 -10.91 -10.42
CA PRO A 243 0.28 -12.12 -11.24
C PRO A 243 -0.61 -13.22 -10.64
N THR A 244 -0.74 -13.27 -9.31
CA THR A 244 -1.45 -14.36 -8.61
C THR A 244 -2.66 -13.85 -7.84
N CYS A 245 -3.73 -13.53 -8.56
CA CYS A 245 -5.06 -13.31 -7.97
C CYS A 245 -5.89 -14.58 -8.13
N LEU A 246 -6.66 -14.95 -7.10
CA LEU A 246 -7.55 -16.09 -7.12
C LEU A 246 -8.61 -15.91 -8.22
N TYR A 247 -8.68 -16.90 -9.11
CA TYR A 247 -9.79 -17.09 -10.04
C TYR A 247 -10.76 -18.11 -9.44
N HIS A 248 -11.97 -17.65 -9.11
CA HIS A 248 -13.04 -18.55 -8.67
C HIS A 248 -14.40 -17.95 -9.07
N PRO A 249 -15.31 -18.71 -9.72
CA PRO A 249 -16.58 -18.19 -10.23
C PRO A 249 -17.48 -17.55 -9.17
N GLN A 250 -17.35 -17.99 -7.91
CA GLN A 250 -18.20 -17.57 -6.80
C GLN A 250 -17.49 -16.66 -5.78
N ALA A 251 -16.19 -16.39 -5.95
CA ALA A 251 -15.45 -15.56 -5.02
C ALA A 251 -15.02 -14.26 -5.70
N LYS A 252 -14.99 -13.16 -4.94
CA LYS A 252 -14.29 -11.95 -5.41
C LYS A 252 -12.81 -12.29 -5.61
N SER A 253 -12.18 -11.64 -6.58
CA SER A 253 -10.73 -11.73 -6.77
C SER A 253 -10.02 -11.42 -5.46
N PHE A 254 -9.23 -12.38 -4.98
CA PHE A 254 -8.46 -12.25 -3.74
C PHE A 254 -6.98 -12.43 -4.08
N LEU A 255 -6.12 -11.63 -3.44
CA LEU A 255 -4.68 -11.72 -3.64
C LEU A 255 -4.14 -12.99 -3.00
N ILE A 256 -3.37 -13.78 -3.75
CA ILE A 256 -2.50 -14.80 -3.16
C ILE A 256 -1.09 -14.21 -3.11
N SER A 257 -0.56 -14.04 -1.89
CA SER A 257 0.73 -13.39 -1.65
C SER A 257 1.85 -13.94 -2.52
N GLU A 258 2.68 -13.03 -3.01
CA GLU A 258 3.92 -13.38 -3.71
C GLU A 258 4.89 -14.17 -2.84
N ALA A 259 4.79 -14.05 -1.51
CA ALA A 259 5.54 -14.87 -0.56
C ALA A 259 5.36 -16.38 -0.82
N VAL A 260 4.22 -16.83 -1.37
CA VAL A 260 4.02 -18.23 -1.77
C VAL A 260 5.04 -18.66 -2.82
N ARG A 261 5.30 -17.82 -3.84
CA ARG A 261 6.39 -18.06 -4.81
C ARG A 261 7.76 -17.92 -4.16
N GLY A 262 7.91 -16.94 -3.27
CA GLY A 262 9.09 -16.73 -2.42
C GLY A 262 9.56 -17.96 -1.67
N GLU A 263 8.60 -18.72 -1.12
CA GLU A 263 8.84 -19.93 -0.35
C GLU A 263 8.81 -21.23 -1.19
N GLY A 264 8.79 -21.10 -2.52
CA GLY A 264 8.98 -22.20 -3.46
C GLY A 264 7.76 -22.57 -4.30
N GLY A 265 6.65 -21.84 -4.19
CA GLY A 265 5.48 -22.03 -5.03
C GLY A 265 5.82 -21.89 -6.52
N VAL A 266 5.31 -22.80 -7.34
CA VAL A 266 5.57 -22.88 -8.78
C VAL A 266 4.34 -22.47 -9.59
N LEU A 267 4.56 -21.87 -10.76
CA LEU A 267 3.49 -21.51 -11.69
C LEU A 267 3.36 -22.57 -12.78
N LEU A 268 2.15 -23.12 -12.92
CA LEU A 268 1.86 -24.28 -13.77
C LEU A 268 0.81 -23.97 -14.83
N LEU A 269 1.00 -24.57 -16.00
CA LEU A 269 0.00 -24.68 -17.06
C LEU A 269 -1.10 -25.69 -16.67
N PRO A 270 -2.23 -25.73 -17.38
CA PRO A 270 -3.30 -26.70 -17.10
C PRO A 270 -2.90 -28.18 -17.23
N ASP A 271 -1.83 -28.48 -17.97
CA ASP A 271 -1.27 -29.83 -18.06
C ASP A 271 -0.31 -30.18 -16.92
N GLY A 272 -0.09 -29.26 -15.97
CA GLY A 272 0.82 -29.42 -14.83
C GLY A 272 2.28 -29.06 -15.12
N SER A 273 2.62 -28.61 -16.34
CA SER A 273 4.00 -28.22 -16.66
C SER A 273 4.34 -26.79 -16.18
N ARG A 274 5.59 -26.58 -15.78
CA ARG A 274 6.11 -25.23 -15.48
C ARG A 274 6.41 -24.48 -16.78
N PHE A 275 6.16 -23.18 -16.80
CA PHE A 275 6.37 -22.37 -18.01
C PHE A 275 7.30 -21.16 -17.84
N MET A 276 7.50 -20.65 -16.62
CA MET A 276 8.23 -19.39 -16.41
C MET A 276 9.68 -19.42 -16.89
N GLN A 277 10.32 -20.59 -16.90
CA GLN A 277 11.67 -20.78 -17.43
C GLN A 277 11.80 -20.45 -18.93
N ASN A 278 10.70 -20.45 -19.66
CA ASN A 278 10.66 -20.07 -21.08
C ASN A 278 10.60 -18.56 -21.30
N PHE A 279 10.33 -17.77 -20.25
CA PHE A 279 10.12 -16.32 -20.33
C PHE A 279 11.24 -15.53 -19.64
N ASP A 280 11.70 -15.97 -18.48
CA ASP A 280 12.72 -15.26 -17.71
C ASP A 280 13.59 -16.23 -16.90
N PRO A 281 14.93 -16.05 -16.87
CA PRO A 281 15.82 -16.91 -16.08
C PRO A 281 15.53 -16.89 -14.57
N ARG A 282 14.89 -15.83 -14.05
CA ARG A 282 14.45 -15.72 -12.63
C ARG A 282 13.19 -16.52 -12.33
N GLN A 283 12.55 -17.09 -13.35
CA GLN A 283 11.37 -17.95 -13.25
C GLN A 283 10.25 -17.29 -12.42
N GLU A 284 9.68 -17.96 -11.42
CA GLU A 284 8.59 -17.46 -10.58
C GLU A 284 8.96 -16.23 -9.72
N LEU A 285 10.24 -15.90 -9.58
CA LEU A 285 10.72 -14.72 -8.85
C LEU A 285 11.14 -13.56 -9.77
N ALA A 286 10.81 -13.63 -11.05
CA ALA A 286 10.90 -12.48 -11.94
C ALA A 286 9.97 -11.33 -11.46
N PRO A 287 10.26 -10.06 -11.81
CA PRO A 287 9.38 -8.93 -11.56
C PRO A 287 7.94 -9.16 -12.04
N ARG A 288 6.98 -8.61 -11.29
CA ARG A 288 5.55 -8.85 -11.48
C ARG A 288 5.05 -8.57 -12.89
N ASP A 289 5.57 -7.54 -13.55
CA ASP A 289 5.17 -7.18 -14.90
C ASP A 289 5.58 -8.25 -15.93
N ILE A 290 6.73 -8.90 -15.73
CA ILE A 290 7.18 -10.04 -16.55
C ILE A 290 6.30 -11.27 -16.29
N VAL A 291 6.10 -11.62 -15.01
CA VAL A 291 5.28 -12.79 -14.64
C VAL A 291 3.83 -12.63 -15.11
N ALA A 292 3.23 -11.46 -14.91
CA ALA A 292 1.86 -11.19 -15.34
C ALA A 292 1.72 -11.27 -16.87
N ARG A 293 2.69 -10.75 -17.64
CA ARG A 293 2.71 -10.89 -19.10
C ARG A 293 2.90 -12.33 -19.57
N ALA A 294 3.73 -13.12 -18.87
CA ALA A 294 3.93 -14.54 -19.17
C ALA A 294 2.63 -15.34 -18.94
N ILE A 295 1.95 -15.09 -17.82
CA ILE A 295 0.65 -15.69 -17.51
C ILE A 295 -0.40 -15.33 -18.58
N ASP A 296 -0.54 -14.03 -18.89
CA ASP A 296 -1.46 -13.55 -19.93
C ASP A 296 -1.15 -14.14 -21.31
N HIS A 297 0.13 -14.26 -21.67
CA HIS A 297 0.55 -14.90 -22.90
C HIS A 297 0.10 -16.37 -22.97
N GLU A 298 0.40 -17.16 -21.93
CA GLU A 298 0.05 -18.58 -21.90
C GLU A 298 -1.47 -18.81 -21.87
N MET A 299 -2.21 -17.97 -21.13
CA MET A 299 -3.68 -17.99 -21.16
C MET A 299 -4.23 -17.76 -22.56
N LYS A 300 -3.72 -16.75 -23.28
CA LYS A 300 -4.12 -16.46 -24.67
C LYS A 300 -3.74 -17.56 -25.65
N ARG A 301 -2.52 -18.11 -25.52
CA ARG A 301 -1.99 -19.17 -26.39
C ARG A 301 -2.81 -20.46 -26.26
N LEU A 302 -3.22 -20.80 -25.04
CA LEU A 302 -3.95 -22.03 -24.73
C LEU A 302 -5.48 -21.86 -24.77
N GLY A 303 -5.99 -20.63 -24.76
CA GLY A 303 -7.40 -20.34 -24.52
C GLY A 303 -7.84 -20.71 -23.10
N ALA A 304 -6.92 -20.63 -22.13
CA ALA A 304 -7.20 -20.98 -20.73
C ALA A 304 -7.75 -19.77 -19.95
N GLU A 305 -8.73 -20.01 -19.08
CA GLU A 305 -9.31 -18.97 -18.21
C GLU A 305 -8.41 -18.58 -17.04
N CYS A 306 -7.57 -19.52 -16.60
CA CYS A 306 -6.59 -19.31 -15.53
C CYS A 306 -5.39 -20.26 -15.69
N LEU A 307 -4.35 -19.98 -14.93
CA LEU A 307 -3.22 -20.87 -14.68
C LEU A 307 -3.16 -21.20 -13.18
N TYR A 308 -2.23 -22.07 -12.78
CA TYR A 308 -2.18 -22.60 -11.43
C TYR A 308 -0.93 -22.11 -10.68
N LEU A 309 -1.11 -21.86 -9.38
CA LEU A 309 -0.03 -21.67 -8.41
C LEU A 309 -0.05 -22.87 -7.48
N ASP A 310 1.06 -23.58 -7.39
CA ASP A 310 1.17 -24.81 -6.60
C ASP A 310 2.33 -24.75 -5.59
N ILE A 311 2.03 -25.06 -4.33
CA ILE A 311 3.01 -25.22 -3.25
C ILE A 311 2.85 -26.57 -2.54
N SER A 312 2.06 -27.52 -3.07
CA SER A 312 1.74 -28.80 -2.42
C SER A 312 2.95 -29.72 -2.24
N HIS A 313 4.06 -29.43 -2.91
CA HIS A 313 5.32 -30.14 -2.77
C HIS A 313 6.13 -29.72 -1.52
N LYS A 314 5.70 -28.67 -0.82
CA LYS A 314 6.24 -28.26 0.48
C LYS A 314 5.48 -28.96 1.63
N PRO A 315 6.10 -29.11 2.81
CA PRO A 315 5.41 -29.62 3.99
C PRO A 315 4.17 -28.78 4.34
N ALA A 316 3.14 -29.46 4.85
CA ALA A 316 1.92 -28.83 5.37
C ALA A 316 2.12 -28.26 6.79
#